data_AF-A0A0C2YQC9-F1
#
_entry.id   AF-A0A0C2YQC9-F1
#
_cell.length_a   1.000
_cell.length_b   1.000
_cell.length_c   1.000
_cell.angle_alpha   90.00
_cell.angle_beta   90.00
_cell.angle_gamma   90.00
#
_symmetry.space_group_name_H-M   'P 1'
#
loop_
_entity.id
_entity.type
_entity.pdbx_description
1 polymer ?
#
loop_
_entity_poly.entity_id
_entity_poly.type
_entity_poly.pdbx_seq_one_letter_code
_entity_poly.pdbx_strand_id
1 'polypeptide(L)'
;DWDAFGHLVMRFYPEVDADACHTHSTLQHVIERQVSIPMTSRADLGAYLHKFESISLYLLRKEHLSESEQSHWFLDGFCPKFKSALLHCLSLSDLNHHPEDPWTTDEILLQAKRIL
;
A
#
# COMPACT_ATOMS: atom_id res chain seq x y z
N ASP A 1 21.48 -15.76 1.76
CA ASP A 1 20.87 -14.80 0.82
C ASP A 1 19.41 -15.18 0.66
N TRP A 2 18.50 -14.26 1.01
CA TRP A 2 17.05 -14.51 0.99
C TRP A 2 16.52 -14.54 -0.44
N ASP A 3 17.07 -13.72 -1.33
CA ASP A 3 16.67 -13.67 -2.74
C ASP A 3 17.09 -14.96 -3.46
N ALA A 4 18.31 -15.45 -3.22
CA ALA A 4 18.74 -16.76 -3.74
C ALA A 4 17.87 -17.92 -3.23
N PHE A 5 17.41 -17.87 -1.97
CA PHE A 5 16.48 -18.87 -1.43
C PHE A 5 15.12 -18.79 -2.12
N GLY A 6 14.57 -17.59 -2.29
CA GLY A 6 13.31 -17.38 -3.02
C GLY A 6 13.38 -17.91 -4.45
N HIS A 7 14.47 -17.62 -5.17
CA HIS A 7 14.70 -18.15 -6.52
C HIS A 7 14.82 -19.67 -6.57
N LEU A 8 15.47 -20.29 -5.58
CA LEU A 8 15.55 -21.75 -5.48
C LEU A 8 14.17 -22.38 -5.26
N VAL A 9 13.37 -21.82 -4.35
CA VAL A 9 12.02 -22.31 -4.08
C VAL A 9 11.12 -22.16 -5.31
N MET A 10 11.12 -21.01 -5.98
CA MET A 10 10.37 -20.81 -7.24
C MET A 10 10.82 -21.77 -8.35
N ARG A 11 12.12 -22.06 -8.44
CA ARG A 11 12.67 -23.02 -9.41
C ARG A 11 12.18 -24.46 -9.18
N PHE A 12 12.01 -24.88 -7.92
CA PHE A 12 11.55 -26.24 -7.58
C PHE A 12 10.02 -26.38 -7.65
N TYR A 13 9.29 -25.27 -7.60
CA TYR A 13 7.83 -25.23 -7.73
C TYR A 13 7.42 -24.28 -8.87
N PRO A 14 7.71 -24.64 -10.14
CA PRO A 14 7.42 -23.78 -11.30
C PRO A 14 5.93 -23.55 -11.54
N GLU A 15 5.05 -24.33 -10.89
CA GLU A 15 3.60 -24.11 -10.88
C GLU A 15 3.19 -22.91 -10.02
N VAL A 16 4.06 -22.48 -9.09
CA VAL A 16 3.90 -21.27 -8.31
C VAL A 16 4.62 -20.15 -9.05
N ASP A 17 3.96 -19.63 -10.08
CA ASP A 17 4.41 -18.40 -10.72
C ASP A 17 4.21 -17.25 -9.73
N ALA A 18 5.29 -16.83 -9.09
CA ALA A 18 5.26 -15.68 -8.19
C ALA A 18 4.88 -14.39 -8.93
N ASP A 19 5.16 -14.31 -10.23
CA ASP A 19 4.76 -13.19 -11.07
C ASP A 19 3.23 -13.21 -11.29
N ALA A 20 2.58 -14.39 -11.27
CA ALA A 20 1.12 -14.52 -11.31
C ALA A 20 0.43 -14.16 -9.99
N CYS A 21 1.14 -14.19 -8.85
CA CYS A 21 0.60 -13.75 -7.56
C CYS A 21 0.58 -12.22 -7.41
N HIS A 22 1.52 -11.51 -8.03
CA HIS A 22 1.67 -10.06 -7.85
C HIS A 22 1.12 -9.29 -9.06
N THR A 23 -0.20 -9.31 -9.21
CA THR A 23 -0.94 -8.57 -10.23
C THR A 23 -1.69 -7.39 -9.63
N HIS A 24 -2.16 -6.48 -10.50
CA HIS A 24 -3.08 -5.40 -10.12
C HIS A 24 -4.33 -5.92 -9.41
N SER A 25 -4.89 -7.04 -9.86
CA SER A 25 -6.08 -7.63 -9.24
C SER A 25 -5.80 -8.14 -7.82
N THR A 26 -4.63 -8.74 -7.57
CA THR A 26 -4.24 -9.14 -6.21
C THR A 26 -4.08 -7.93 -5.31
N LEU A 27 -3.45 -6.85 -5.79
CA LEU A 27 -3.30 -5.62 -5.02
C LEU A 27 -4.67 -4.99 -4.70
N GLN A 28 -5.56 -4.95 -5.68
CA GLN A 28 -6.92 -4.44 -5.51
C GLN A 28 -7.68 -5.25 -4.46
N HIS A 29 -7.55 -6.57 -4.49
CA HIS A 29 -8.19 -7.43 -3.50
C HIS A 29 -7.67 -7.19 -2.07
N VAL A 30 -6.38 -6.90 -1.91
CA VAL A 30 -5.80 -6.50 -0.60
C VAL A 30 -6.43 -5.21 -0.10
N ILE A 31 -6.58 -4.21 -0.99
CA ILE A 31 -7.19 -2.91 -0.67
C ILE A 31 -8.65 -3.08 -0.27
N GLU A 32 -9.45 -3.74 -1.10
CA GLU A 32 -10.88 -3.95 -0.86
C GLU A 32 -11.14 -4.64 0.48
N ARG A 33 -10.31 -5.64 0.82
CA ARG A 33 -10.37 -6.31 2.12
C ARG A 33 -9.95 -5.39 3.25
N GLN A 34 -8.90 -4.59 3.06
CA GLN A 34 -8.41 -3.68 4.09
C GLN A 34 -9.41 -2.58 4.41
N VAL A 35 -10.16 -2.05 3.44
CA VAL A 35 -11.17 -0.99 3.65
C VAL A 35 -12.20 -1.37 4.72
N SER A 36 -12.50 -2.66 4.84
CA SER A 36 -13.44 -3.18 5.83
C SER A 36 -12.85 -3.39 7.23
N ILE A 37 -11.52 -3.31 7.37
CA ILE A 37 -10.79 -3.53 8.63
C ILE A 37 -10.56 -2.17 9.31
N PRO A 38 -11.06 -1.96 10.54
CA PRO A 38 -10.79 -0.76 11.30
C PRO A 38 -9.29 -0.57 11.57
N MET A 39 -8.78 0.63 11.30
CA MET A 39 -7.41 1.01 11.65
C MET A 39 -7.41 1.64 13.04
N THR A 40 -7.04 0.88 14.07
CA THR A 40 -7.17 1.31 15.49
C THR A 40 -5.84 1.48 16.20
N SER A 41 -4.78 0.90 15.65
CA SER A 41 -3.44 0.94 16.24
C SER A 41 -2.35 1.05 15.19
N ARG A 42 -1.15 1.46 15.62
CA ARG A 42 0.05 1.46 14.78
C ARG A 42 0.45 0.05 14.31
N ALA A 43 0.05 -0.98 15.05
CA ALA A 43 0.26 -2.38 14.65
C ALA A 43 -0.62 -2.73 13.43
N ASP A 44 -1.88 -2.29 13.41
CA ASP A 44 -2.77 -2.46 12.27
C ASP A 44 -2.20 -1.77 11.02
N LEU A 45 -1.69 -0.54 11.20
CA LEU A 45 -1.05 0.22 10.13
C LEU A 45 0.17 -0.50 9.57
N GLY A 46 1.04 -1.04 10.43
CA GLY A 46 2.19 -1.81 10.00
C GLY A 46 1.80 -3.11 9.28
N ALA A 47 0.78 -3.80 9.76
CA ALA A 47 0.27 -5.03 9.12
C ALA A 47 -0.32 -4.75 7.73
N TYR A 48 -1.04 -3.63 7.57
CA TYR A 48 -1.52 -3.19 6.27
C TYR A 48 -0.37 -2.80 5.34
N LEU A 49 0.54 -1.92 5.80
CA LEU A 49 1.68 -1.45 5.02
C LEU A 49 2.49 -2.62 4.45
N HIS A 50 2.84 -3.60 5.30
CA HIS A 50 3.61 -4.76 4.88
C HIS A 50 2.89 -5.59 3.80
N LYS A 51 1.57 -5.83 3.95
CA LYS A 51 0.80 -6.56 2.94
C LYS A 51 0.73 -5.80 1.62
N PHE A 52 0.48 -4.48 1.69
CA PHE A 52 0.39 -3.62 0.52
C PHE A 52 1.74 -3.52 -0.22
N GLU A 53 2.84 -3.29 0.49
CA GLU A 53 4.19 -3.17 -0.06
C GLU A 53 4.66 -4.46 -0.71
N SER A 54 4.29 -5.63 -0.16
CA SER A 54 4.69 -6.92 -0.72
C SER A 54 4.28 -7.12 -2.18
N ILE A 55 3.18 -6.49 -2.61
CA ILE A 55 2.68 -6.56 -3.99
C ILE A 55 3.00 -5.28 -4.75
N SER A 56 2.79 -4.10 -4.15
CA SER A 56 2.95 -2.83 -4.86
C SER A 56 4.41 -2.53 -5.22
N LEU A 57 5.38 -2.90 -4.37
CA LEU A 57 6.81 -2.73 -4.70
C LEU A 57 7.24 -3.65 -5.84
N TYR A 58 6.65 -4.84 -5.94
CA TYR A 58 6.88 -5.73 -7.08
C TYR A 58 6.35 -5.09 -8.37
N LEU A 59 5.11 -4.59 -8.36
CA LEU A 59 4.51 -3.92 -9.52
C LEU A 59 5.27 -2.66 -9.93
N LEU A 60 5.74 -1.86 -8.96
CA LEU A 60 6.55 -0.67 -9.18
C LEU A 60 7.88 -1.03 -9.87
N ARG A 61 8.57 -2.06 -9.40
CA ARG A 61 9.83 -2.55 -10.02
C ARG A 61 9.66 -3.07 -11.43
N LYS A 62 8.47 -3.56 -11.78
CA LYS A 62 8.12 -4.04 -13.12
C LYS A 62 7.53 -2.95 -14.01
N GLU A 63 7.50 -1.69 -13.55
CA GLU A 63 6.88 -0.55 -14.24
C GLU A 63 5.39 -0.78 -14.58
N HIS A 64 4.74 -1.68 -13.84
CA HIS A 64 3.31 -1.94 -13.99
C HIS A 64 2.46 -1.00 -13.13
N LEU A 65 3.08 -0.26 -12.21
CA LEU A 65 2.43 0.70 -11.30
C LEU A 65 3.37 1.90 -11.16
N SER A 66 2.86 3.12 -11.24
CA SER A 66 3.62 4.33 -10.94
C SER A 66 3.61 4.66 -9.43
N GLU A 67 4.54 5.48 -8.97
CA GLU A 67 4.58 5.93 -7.55
C GLU A 67 3.32 6.70 -7.15
N SER A 68 2.74 7.47 -8.07
CA SER A 68 1.48 8.18 -7.87
C SER A 68 0.31 7.21 -7.72
N GLU A 69 0.19 6.22 -8.62
CA GLU A 69 -0.85 5.19 -8.51
C GLU A 69 -0.69 4.37 -7.23
N GLN A 70 0.55 3.99 -6.88
CA GLN A 70 0.84 3.30 -5.63
C GLN A 70 0.33 4.09 -4.42
N SER A 71 0.62 5.40 -4.37
CA SER A 71 0.22 6.25 -3.25
C SER A 71 -1.31 6.41 -3.17
N HIS A 72 -1.97 6.57 -4.32
CA HIS A 72 -3.44 6.57 -4.40
C HIS A 72 -4.04 5.26 -3.87
N TRP A 73 -3.53 4.13 -4.35
CA TRP A 73 -3.99 2.80 -3.94
C TRP A 73 -3.74 2.53 -2.45
N PHE A 74 -2.62 3.02 -1.92
CA PHE A 74 -2.34 2.94 -0.49
C PHE A 74 -3.37 3.71 0.33
N LEU A 75 -3.71 4.93 -0.10
CA LEU A 75 -4.73 5.77 0.53
C LEU A 75 -6.14 5.16 0.44
N ASP A 76 -6.43 4.46 -0.64
CA ASP A 76 -7.72 3.80 -0.86
C ASP A 76 -7.97 2.61 0.07
N GLY A 77 -6.92 1.95 0.57
CA GLY A 77 -7.08 0.82 1.49
C GLY A 77 -7.46 1.21 2.92
N PHE A 78 -7.46 2.49 3.28
CA PHE A 78 -7.90 2.91 4.60
C PHE A 78 -9.42 2.86 4.73
N CYS A 79 -9.92 2.39 5.89
CA CYS A 79 -11.36 2.38 6.13
C CYS A 79 -11.94 3.81 6.10
N PRO A 80 -13.19 4.00 5.63
CA PRO A 80 -13.70 5.34 5.27
C PRO A 80 -13.62 6.36 6.42
N LYS A 81 -13.88 5.92 7.66
CA LYS A 81 -13.81 6.78 8.86
C LYS A 81 -12.38 7.23 9.15
N PHE A 82 -11.39 6.35 8.98
CA PHE A 82 -9.98 6.69 9.21
C PHE A 82 -9.45 7.53 8.05
N LYS A 83 -9.81 7.18 6.81
CA LYS A 83 -9.42 7.91 5.59
C LYS A 83 -9.86 9.36 5.63
N SER A 84 -11.08 9.66 6.07
CA SER A 84 -11.56 11.05 6.18
C SER A 84 -10.79 11.86 7.22
N ALA A 85 -10.48 11.27 8.38
CA ALA A 85 -9.64 11.92 9.39
C ALA A 85 -8.21 12.15 8.88
N LEU A 86 -7.65 11.18 8.16
CA LEU A 86 -6.32 11.26 7.57
C LEU A 86 -6.22 12.35 6.50
N LEU A 87 -7.18 12.41 5.58
CA LEU A 87 -7.25 13.45 4.56
C LEU A 87 -7.39 14.86 5.17
N HIS A 88 -8.18 14.98 6.24
CA HIS A 88 -8.28 16.23 6.98
C HIS A 88 -6.92 16.63 7.60
N CYS A 89 -6.20 15.71 8.25
CA CYS A 89 -4.87 15.98 8.78
C CYS A 89 -3.82 16.32 7.70
N LEU A 90 -3.91 15.69 6.53
CA LEU A 90 -3.06 16.00 5.37
C LEU A 90 -3.31 17.43 4.87
N SER A 91 -4.59 17.80 4.66
CA SER A 91 -4.94 19.16 4.23
C SER A 91 -4.52 20.26 5.20
N LEU A 92 -4.45 19.96 6.50
CA LEU A 92 -3.96 20.90 7.51
C LEU A 92 -2.43 20.99 7.55
N SER A 93 -1.74 19.97 7.05
CA SER A 93 -0.28 19.92 7.03
C SER A 93 0.30 20.71 5.85
N ASP A 94 -0.39 20.72 4.71
CA ASP A 94 -0.07 21.59 3.59
C ASP A 94 -1.34 22.25 3.03
N LEU A 95 -1.51 23.54 3.38
CA LEU A 95 -2.65 24.35 2.96
C LEU A 95 -2.57 24.79 1.49
N ASN A 96 -1.39 24.68 0.87
CA ASN A 96 -1.18 25.05 -0.53
C ASN A 96 -1.22 23.82 -1.47
N HIS A 97 -1.49 22.63 -0.93
CA HIS A 97 -1.58 21.40 -1.71
C HIS A 97 -2.69 21.50 -2.76
N HIS A 98 -2.35 21.24 -4.02
CA HIS A 98 -3.33 21.28 -5.10
C HIS A 98 -4.23 20.02 -5.05
N PRO A 99 -5.55 20.13 -5.25
CA PRO A 99 -6.45 18.98 -5.18
C PRO A 99 -6.11 17.83 -6.14
N GLU A 100 -5.50 18.14 -7.29
CA GLU A 100 -5.09 17.15 -8.29
C GLU A 100 -3.70 16.54 -8.02
N ASP A 101 -2.93 17.11 -7.08
CA ASP A 101 -1.61 16.58 -6.75
C ASP A 101 -1.77 15.37 -5.82
N PRO A 102 -1.13 14.23 -6.11
CA PRO A 102 -1.16 13.08 -5.23
C PRO A 102 -0.40 13.38 -3.93
N TRP A 103 -0.93 12.88 -2.81
CA TRP A 103 -0.12 12.74 -1.60
C TRP A 103 0.88 11.60 -1.76
N THR A 104 2.11 11.79 -1.30
CA THR A 104 3.09 10.72 -1.29
C THR A 104 2.80 9.68 -0.21
N THR A 105 3.22 8.43 -0.43
CA THR A 105 3.06 7.36 0.57
C THR A 105 3.69 7.72 1.91
N ASP A 106 4.82 8.43 1.91
CA ASP A 106 5.50 8.89 3.13
C ASP A 106 4.70 9.92 3.91
N GLU A 107 4.07 10.89 3.23
CA GLU A 107 3.19 11.88 3.87
C GLU A 107 1.97 11.21 4.49
N ILE A 108 1.33 10.31 3.73
CA ILE A 108 0.20 9.52 4.20
C ILE A 108 0.59 8.73 5.45
N LEU A 109 1.73 8.03 5.41
CA LEU A 109 2.21 7.21 6.51
C LEU A 109 2.58 8.04 7.74
N LEU A 110 3.20 9.21 7.54
CA LEU A 110 3.56 10.13 8.62
C LEU A 110 2.32 10.62 9.35
N GLN A 111 1.28 11.06 8.62
CA GLN A 111 0.04 11.53 9.24
C GLN A 111 -0.76 10.38 9.86
N ALA A 112 -0.81 9.20 9.23
CA ALA A 112 -1.47 8.03 9.80
C ALA A 112 -0.86 7.64 11.15
N LYS A 113 0.48 7.69 11.28
CA LYS A 113 1.20 7.48 12.55
C LYS A 113 0.95 8.54 13.61
N ARG A 114 0.46 9.74 13.25
CA ARG A 114 0.10 10.80 14.20
C ARG A 114 -1.31 10.63 14.75
N ILE A 115 -2.21 10.06 13.94
CA ILE A 115 -3.61 9.80 14.35
C ILE A 115 -3.70 8.59 15.28
N LEU A 116 -2.85 7.57 15.07
CA LEU A 116 -2.79 6.29 15.80
C LEU A 116 -1.78 6.31 16.94
#